data_AF-A0A0N9I2C5-F1
#
_entry.id   AF-A0A0N9I2C5-F1
#
_cell.length_a   1.000
_cell.length_b   1.000
_cell.length_c   1.000
_cell.angle_alpha   90.00
_cell.angle_beta   90.00
_cell.angle_gamma   90.00
#
_symmetry.space_group_name_H-M   'P 1'
#
loop_
_entity.id
_entity.type
_entity.pdbx_description
1 polymer ?
#
loop_
_entity_poly.entity_id
_entity_poly.type
_entity_poly.pdbx_seq_one_letter_code
_entity_poly.pdbx_strand_id
1 'polypeptide(L)' 'MGRGRASATDFWRWSRNGTPTVLVSKARVIAEAIDELDREVSVDFTIVRVHQHAAGARRATKAHTGGERIVRRADRTG' A
#
# COMPACT_ATOMS: atom_id res chain seq x y z
N MET A 1 32.63 -10.75 -3.98
CA MET A 1 32.04 -9.42 -4.24
C MET A 1 30.62 -9.40 -3.72
N GLY A 2 30.30 -8.52 -2.76
CA GLY A 2 29.05 -8.52 -2.01
C GLY A 2 27.84 -8.17 -2.88
N ARG A 3 26.80 -9.00 -2.83
CA ARG A 3 25.53 -8.78 -3.54
C ARG A 3 24.82 -7.56 -2.94
N GLY A 4 24.65 -6.51 -3.74
CA GLY A 4 23.94 -5.28 -3.36
C GLY A 4 22.47 -5.55 -3.08
N ARG A 5 22.12 -5.78 -1.81
CA ARG A 5 20.75 -5.64 -1.30
C ARG A 5 20.70 -4.35 -0.48
N ALA A 6 20.43 -3.22 -1.11
CA ALA A 6 19.80 -2.12 -0.38
C ALA A 6 18.30 -2.46 -0.29
N SER A 7 17.95 -3.36 0.63
CA SER A 7 16.68 -4.10 0.62
C SER A 7 15.73 -3.61 1.70
N ALA A 8 14.97 -2.53 1.49
CA ALA A 8 13.98 -1.96 2.43
C ALA A 8 14.53 -1.48 3.80
N THR A 9 15.50 -2.16 4.40
CA THR A 9 16.10 -1.88 5.71
C THR A 9 16.82 -0.52 5.73
N ASP A 10 17.53 -0.18 4.66
CA ASP A 10 18.22 1.13 4.55
C ASP A 10 17.21 2.27 4.38
N PHE A 11 16.16 2.05 3.58
CA PHE A 11 15.07 3.00 3.43
C PHE A 11 14.40 3.27 4.78
N TRP A 12 14.03 2.24 5.53
CA TRP A 12 13.42 2.43 6.87
C TRP A 12 14.34 3.12 7.87
N ARG A 13 15.65 2.82 7.84
CA ARG A 13 16.64 3.50 8.69
C ARG A 13 16.67 5.00 8.39
N TRP A 14 16.66 5.38 7.12
CA TRP A 14 16.62 6.77 6.68
C TRP A 14 15.26 7.44 6.92
N SER A 15 14.16 6.74 6.68
CA SER A 15 12.82 7.28 6.97
C SER A 15 12.68 7.66 8.44
N ARG A 16 13.23 6.85 9.37
CA ARG A 16 13.16 7.12 10.80
C ARG A 16 13.93 8.39 11.21
N ASN A 17 15.05 8.69 10.55
CA ASN A 17 15.86 9.86 10.90
C ASN A 17 15.55 11.10 10.03
N GLY A 18 14.50 11.05 9.20
CA GLY A 18 14.07 12.17 8.37
C GLY A 18 14.99 12.49 7.19
N THR A 19 16.00 11.63 6.90
CA THR A 19 16.90 11.83 5.76
C THR A 19 16.16 12.01 4.43
N PRO A 20 15.11 11.22 4.10
CA PRO A 20 14.35 11.42 2.87
C PRO A 20 13.72 12.81 2.79
N THR A 21 13.18 13.33 3.89
CA THR A 21 12.59 14.68 3.93
C THR A 21 13.62 15.74 3.57
N VAL A 22 14.83 15.66 4.14
CA VAL A 22 15.92 16.60 3.84
C VAL A 22 16.34 16.54 2.37
N LEU A 23 16.47 15.33 1.81
CA LEU A 23 16.84 15.14 0.41
C LEU A 23 15.77 15.69 -0.54
N VAL A 24 14.49 15.41 -0.27
CA VAL A 24 13.36 15.92 -1.06
C VAL A 24 13.30 17.44 -1.01
N SER A 25 13.45 18.05 0.17
CA SER A 25 13.46 19.52 0.30
C SER A 25 14.58 20.16 -0.51
N LYS A 26 15.80 19.62 -0.46
CA LYS A 26 16.93 20.12 -1.25
C LYS A 26 16.71 19.97 -2.75
N ALA A 27 16.23 18.80 -3.19
CA ALA A 27 15.91 18.56 -4.59
C ALA A 27 14.82 19.51 -5.10
N ARG A 28 13.81 19.81 -4.28
CA ARG A 28 12.72 20.75 -4.62
C ARG A 28 13.23 22.18 -4.79
N VAL A 29 14.10 22.65 -3.89
CA VAL A 29 14.72 23.98 -4.01
C VAL A 29 15.51 24.11 -5.30
N ILE A 30 16.27 23.07 -5.67
CA ILE A 30 17.02 23.07 -6.93
C ILE A 30 16.06 23.06 -8.12
N ALA A 31 15.06 22.19 -8.12
CA ALA A 31 14.09 22.07 -9.22
C ALA A 31 13.30 23.36 -9.45
N GLU A 32 12.88 24.03 -8.37
CA GLU A 32 12.23 25.35 -8.43
C GLU A 32 13.17 26.41 -9.03
N ALA A 33 14.44 26.41 -8.61
CA ALA A 33 15.43 27.37 -9.09
C ALA A 33 15.78 27.23 -10.59
N ILE A 34 15.51 26.06 -11.17
CA ILE A 34 15.74 25.78 -12.59
C ILE A 34 14.43 25.63 -13.39
N ASP A 35 13.27 25.99 -12.79
CA ASP A 35 11.94 25.88 -13.39
C ASP A 35 11.57 24.45 -13.87
N GLU A 36 12.15 23.43 -13.25
CA GLU A 36 11.96 22.00 -13.61
C GLU A 36 10.89 21.33 -12.74
N LEU A 37 10.20 22.10 -11.88
CA LEU A 37 9.18 21.59 -10.97
C LEU A 37 7.76 21.61 -11.57
N ASP A 38 7.56 22.17 -12.77
CA ASP A 38 6.25 22.26 -13.43
C ASP A 38 5.87 20.94 -14.13
N ARG A 39 5.71 19.87 -13.34
CA ARG A 39 5.36 18.53 -13.85
C ARG A 39 3.92 18.18 -13.53
N GLU A 40 3.09 18.16 -14.57
CA GLU A 40 1.77 17.56 -14.54
C GLU A 40 1.90 16.03 -14.53
N VAL A 41 1.79 15.41 -13.35
CA VAL A 41 1.84 13.94 -13.21
C VAL A 41 0.43 13.39 -13.02
N SER A 42 -0.06 12.64 -14.01
CA SER A 42 -1.26 11.83 -13.86
C SER A 42 -0.93 10.50 -13.17
N VAL A 43 -1.63 10.19 -12.07
CA VAL A 43 -1.49 8.91 -11.36
C VAL A 43 -2.65 7.99 -11.74
N ASP A 44 -2.36 6.85 -12.36
CA ASP A 44 -3.39 5.85 -12.65
C ASP A 44 -3.90 5.19 -11.35
N PHE A 45 -5.16 5.43 -11.04
CA PHE A 45 -5.86 4.87 -9.89
C PHE A 45 -5.95 3.33 -9.94
N THR A 46 -5.74 2.71 -11.10
CA THR A 46 -5.65 1.25 -11.25
C THR A 46 -4.48 0.67 -10.45
N ILE A 47 -3.33 1.34 -10.44
CA ILE A 47 -2.13 0.92 -9.67
C ILE A 47 -2.43 0.96 -8.16
N VAL A 48 -3.06 2.05 -7.70
CA VAL A 48 -3.47 2.21 -6.30
C VAL A 48 -4.45 1.11 -5.89
N ARG A 49 -5.44 0.81 -6.76
CA ARG A 49 -6.46 -0.21 -6.50
C ARG A 49 -5.87 -1.63 -6.45
N VAL A 50 -4.89 -1.95 -7.30
CA VAL A 50 -4.19 -3.25 -7.26
C VAL A 50 -3.40 -3.39 -5.95
N HIS A 51 -2.72 -2.33 -5.50
CA HIS A 51 -1.99 -2.35 -4.23
C HIS A 51 -2.93 -2.51 -3.03
N GLN A 52 -4.09 -1.84 -3.07
CA GLN A 52 -5.15 -2.01 -2.08
C GLN A 52 -5.75 -3.42 -2.09
N HIS A 53 -6.03 -4.00 -3.26
CA HIS A 53 -6.52 -5.37 -3.38
C HIS A 53 -5.51 -6.36 -2.79
N ALA A 54 -4.22 -6.22 -3.11
CA ALA A 54 -3.15 -7.04 -2.54
C ALA A 54 -2.99 -6.86 -1.01
N ALA A 55 -3.10 -5.62 -0.51
CA ALA A 55 -3.06 -5.32 0.92
C ALA A 55 -4.31 -5.81 1.67
N GLY A 56 -5.49 -5.76 1.05
CA GLY A 56 -6.77 -6.22 1.56
C GLY A 56 -6.92 -7.74 1.56
N ALA A 57 -6.31 -8.43 0.59
CA ALA A 57 -6.27 -9.89 0.54
C ALA A 57 -5.61 -10.51 1.78
N ARG A 58 -4.70 -9.77 2.44
CA ARG A 58 -4.03 -10.18 3.68
C ARG A 58 -4.91 -10.08 4.93
N ARG A 59 -6.20 -9.68 4.81
CA ARG A 59 -7.19 -9.60 5.89
C ARG A 59 -8.38 -10.58 5.73
N ALA A 60 -8.26 -11.63 4.91
CA ALA A 60 -9.26 -12.69 4.83
C ALA A 60 -9.18 -13.66 6.03
N THR A 61 -9.42 -13.16 7.25
CA THR A 61 -9.75 -13.98 8.42
C THR A 61 -10.92 -13.40 9.20
N LYS A 62 -12.03 -13.14 8.51
CA LYS A 62 -13.33 -13.67 8.96
C LYS A 62 -14.06 -14.15 7.72
N ALA A 63 -14.28 -15.47 7.66
CA ALA A 63 -15.14 -16.06 6.65
C ALA A 63 -16.54 -15.47 6.85
N HIS A 64 -16.90 -14.49 6.01
CA HIS A 64 -18.30 -14.13 5.79
C HIS A 64 -18.82 -14.96 4.61
N THR A 65 -18.63 -16.28 4.68
CA THR A 65 -19.46 -17.18 3.90
C THR A 65 -20.81 -17.18 4.59
N GLY A 66 -21.74 -16.40 4.05
CA GLY A 66 -23.16 -16.39 4.39
C GLY A 66 -23.79 -17.75 4.11
N GLY A 67 -23.44 -18.74 4.92
CA GLY A 67 -24.13 -20.01 5.05
C GLY A 67 -25.07 -19.93 6.24
N GLU A 68 -26.02 -19.01 6.23
CA GLU A 68 -27.21 -19.20 7.04
C GLU A 68 -27.99 -20.35 6.40
N ARG A 69 -27.67 -21.56 6.85
CA ARG A 69 -28.45 -22.76 6.61
C ARG A 69 -29.86 -22.41 7.07
N ILE A 70 -30.75 -22.13 6.12
CA ILE A 70 -32.18 -22.05 6.35
C ILE A 70 -32.55 -23.42 6.90
N VAL A 71 -32.60 -23.54 8.23
CA VAL A 71 -33.00 -24.75 8.93
C VAL A 71 -34.47 -24.91 8.60
N ARG A 72 -34.79 -25.70 7.56
CA ARG A 72 -36.13 -26.26 7.42
C ARG A 72 -36.34 -27.12 8.65
N ARG A 73 -37.09 -26.53 9.59
CA ARG A 73 -37.66 -27.11 10.80
C ARG A 73 -37.99 -28.58 10.55
N ALA A 74 -37.21 -29.45 11.19
CA ALA A 74 -37.55 -30.85 11.29
C ALA A 74 -38.86 -30.98 12.07
N ASP A 75 -39.76 -31.72 11.45
CA ASP A 75 -40.73 -32.66 12.02
C ASP A 75 -41.05 -32.55 13.52
N ARG A 76 -42.34 -32.37 13.82
CA ARG A 76 -42.92 -32.64 15.13
C ARG A 76 -44.29 -33.26 14.94
N THR A 77 -44.28 -34.58 14.80
CA THR A 77 -45.06 -35.52 15.62
C THR A 77 -46.52 -35.14 15.91
N GLY A 78 -47.43 -35.93 15.35
CA GLY A 78 -48.85 -36.00 15.66
C GLY A 78 -49.50 -37.05 14.78
#